data_AF-A0A1Z1M2T4-F1
#
_entry.id   AF-A0A1Z1M2T4-F1
#
_cell.length_a   1.000
_cell.length_b   1.000
_cell.length_c   1.000
_cell.angle_alpha   90.00
_cell.angle_beta   90.00
_cell.angle_gamma   90.00
#
_symmetry.space_group_name_H-M   'P 1'
#
loop_
_entity.id
_entity.type
_entity.pdbx_description
1 polymer ?
#
loop_
_entity_poly.entity_id
_entity_poly.type
_entity_poly.pdbx_seq_one_letter_code
_entity_poly.pdbx_strand_id
1 'polypeptide(L)'
;MQKFTYRILWLDNNVAIAIDHIIGKNASPLTCYFFWPRNDAWEQLKNELDSKPWISETVKIELLNKATEIINFWQEKGKNQSFVQAQEKFPEFIFAGSN
;
A
#
# COMPACT_ATOMS: atom_id res chain seq x y z
N MET A 1 6.17 19.35 -0.63
CA MET A 1 6.58 17.96 -0.91
C MET A 1 5.34 17.08 -0.81
N GLN A 2 4.93 16.45 -1.91
CA GLN A 2 3.75 15.58 -1.92
C GLN A 2 4.02 14.39 -1.00
N LYS A 3 3.24 14.26 0.07
CA LYS A 3 3.36 13.13 0.99
C LYS A 3 2.32 12.08 0.57
N PHE A 4 2.76 11.03 -0.08
CA PHE A 4 1.91 9.87 -0.35
C PHE A 4 1.85 9.01 0.90
N THR A 5 0.71 8.38 1.17
CA THR A 5 0.55 7.38 2.22
C THR A 5 -0.13 6.15 1.67
N TYR A 6 0.18 5.00 2.25
CA TYR A 6 -0.44 3.74 1.87
C TYR A 6 -1.70 3.51 2.70
N ARG A 7 -2.71 2.98 2.03
CA ARG A 7 -3.95 2.53 2.62
C ARG A 7 -4.02 1.01 2.44
N ILE A 8 -3.91 0.29 3.53
CA ILE A 8 -3.82 -1.18 3.53
C ILE A 8 -5.12 -1.73 4.07
N LEU A 9 -5.84 -2.51 3.26
CA LEU A 9 -6.99 -3.28 3.71
C LEU A 9 -6.53 -4.68 4.08
N TRP A 10 -6.54 -4.99 5.37
CA TRP A 10 -6.13 -6.30 5.88
C TRP A 10 -7.34 -7.22 6.02
N LEU A 11 -7.33 -8.35 5.31
CA LEU A 11 -8.39 -9.37 5.37
C LEU A 11 -7.78 -10.74 5.69
N ASP A 12 -8.61 -11.69 6.13
CA ASP A 12 -8.16 -13.01 6.60
C ASP A 12 -7.30 -13.78 5.57
N ASN A 13 -7.64 -13.64 4.28
CA ASN A 13 -6.99 -14.38 3.20
C ASN A 13 -6.42 -13.47 2.10
N ASN A 14 -6.57 -12.16 2.22
CA ASN A 14 -6.10 -11.21 1.19
C ASN A 14 -5.61 -9.92 1.84
N VAL A 15 -4.72 -9.21 1.17
CA VAL A 15 -4.35 -7.85 1.51
C VAL A 15 -4.63 -6.96 0.31
N ALA A 16 -5.25 -5.81 0.53
CA ALA A 16 -5.44 -4.82 -0.53
C ALA A 16 -4.58 -3.58 -0.27
N ILE A 17 -3.96 -3.05 -1.31
CA ILE A 17 -3.03 -1.92 -1.24
C ILE A 17 -3.57 -0.79 -2.10
N ALA A 18 -3.65 0.40 -1.54
CA ALA A 18 -3.94 1.64 -2.25
C ALA A 18 -3.00 2.75 -1.79
N ILE A 19 -2.89 3.82 -2.59
CA ILE A 19 -2.15 5.03 -2.24
C ILE A 19 -3.12 6.19 -2.13
N ASP A 20 -2.97 6.97 -1.06
CA ASP A 20 -3.59 8.27 -0.90
C ASP A 20 -2.53 9.37 -1.10
N HIS A 21 -2.92 10.45 -1.75
CA HIS A 21 -2.12 11.66 -1.91
C HIS A 21 -2.52 12.68 -0.84
N ILE A 22 -1.57 13.08 0.02
CA ILE A 22 -1.79 14.08 1.06
C ILE A 22 -1.52 15.47 0.49
N ILE A 23 -2.57 16.29 0.43
CA ILE A 23 -2.53 17.68 -0.02
C ILE A 23 -2.97 18.57 1.14
N GLY A 24 -2.02 19.28 1.74
CA GLY A 24 -2.26 20.11 2.93
C GLY A 24 -2.64 19.25 4.14
N LYS A 25 -3.88 19.37 4.61
CA LYS A 25 -4.44 18.58 5.72
C LYS A 25 -5.35 17.43 5.27
N ASN A 26 -5.60 17.31 3.97
CA ASN A 26 -6.57 16.35 3.42
C ASN A 26 -5.85 15.22 2.69
N ALA A 27 -6.32 13.99 2.86
CA ALA A 27 -5.92 12.84 2.08
C ALA A 27 -6.92 12.62 0.94
N SER A 28 -6.44 12.54 -0.30
CA SER A 28 -7.25 12.24 -1.49
C SER A 28 -6.82 10.90 -2.08
N PRO A 29 -7.74 9.97 -2.36
CA PRO A 29 -7.39 8.69 -2.97
C PRO A 29 -6.68 8.89 -4.31
N LEU A 30 -5.46 8.35 -4.45
CA LEU A 30 -4.69 8.40 -5.68
C LEU A 30 -4.94 7.18 -6.56
N THR A 31 -5.07 6.02 -5.93
CA THR A 31 -5.30 4.73 -6.61
C THR A 31 -6.46 3.99 -5.98
N CYS A 32 -7.01 3.02 -6.72
CA CYS A 32 -7.94 2.04 -6.16
C CYS A 32 -7.19 1.04 -5.25
N TYR A 33 -7.95 0.23 -4.51
CA TYR A 33 -7.41 -0.92 -3.79
C TYR A 33 -7.10 -2.06 -4.74
N PHE A 34 -5.85 -2.49 -4.76
CA PHE A 34 -5.38 -3.66 -5.50
C PHE A 34 -5.21 -4.84 -4.57
N PHE A 35 -5.89 -5.95 -4.87
CA PHE A 35 -5.96 -7.12 -4.00
C PHE A 35 -4.90 -8.16 -4.33
N TRP A 36 -4.10 -8.51 -3.32
CA TRP A 36 -3.13 -9.60 -3.32
C TRP A 36 -3.64 -10.74 -2.42
N PRO A 37 -3.44 -12.03 -2.76
CA PRO A 37 -2.76 -12.56 -3.94
C PRO A 37 -3.71 -12.84 -5.12
N ARG A 38 -4.97 -12.40 -5.06
CA ARG A 38 -5.97 -12.64 -6.12
C ARG A 38 -5.53 -12.07 -7.47
N ASN A 39 -4.91 -10.90 -7.43
CA ASN A 39 -4.35 -10.21 -8.58
C ASN A 39 -2.93 -9.77 -8.23
N ASP A 40 -2.13 -9.46 -9.25
CA ASP A 40 -0.83 -8.82 -9.05
C ASP A 40 -1.05 -7.35 -8.63
N ALA A 41 -1.12 -7.12 -7.32
CA ALA A 41 -1.32 -5.80 -6.76
C ALA A 41 -0.12 -4.89 -6.98
N TRP A 42 1.10 -5.44 -7.04
CA TRP A 42 2.32 -4.67 -7.24
C TRP A 42 2.41 -4.18 -8.68
N GLU A 43 2.15 -5.04 -9.66
CA GLU A 43 2.16 -4.68 -11.07
C GLU A 43 1.08 -3.64 -11.39
N GLN A 44 -0.14 -3.80 -10.86
CA GLN A 44 -1.21 -2.82 -11.04
C GLN A 44 -0.85 -1.46 -10.42
N LEU A 45 -0.25 -1.45 -9.23
CA LEU A 45 0.21 -0.22 -8.60
C LEU A 45 1.29 0.47 -9.45
N LYS A 46 2.24 -0.29 -9.99
CA LYS A 46 3.27 0.22 -10.89
C LYS A 46 2.65 0.86 -12.13
N ASN A 47 1.74 0.15 -12.80
CA ASN A 47 1.07 0.65 -14.00
C ASN A 47 0.29 1.95 -13.72
N GLU A 48 -0.39 2.04 -12.56
CA GLU A 48 -1.07 3.26 -12.13
C GLU A 48 -0.10 4.42 -11.88
N LEU A 49 1.04 4.17 -11.24
CA LEU A 49 2.05 5.20 -11.00
C LEU A 49 2.72 5.64 -12.31
N ASP A 50 2.96 4.72 -13.23
CA ASP A 50 3.52 4.99 -14.56
C ASP A 50 2.59 5.87 -15.41
N SER A 51 1.27 5.70 -15.26
CA SER A 51 0.27 6.56 -15.91
C SER A 51 0.29 8.03 -15.43
N LYS A 52 0.98 8.34 -14.32
CA LYS A 52 0.98 9.66 -13.68
C LYS A 52 2.34 10.36 -13.87
N PRO A 53 2.52 11.15 -14.95
CA PRO A 53 3.82 11.76 -15.29
C PRO A 53 4.26 12.87 -14.32
N TRP A 54 3.35 13.38 -13.48
CA TRP A 54 3.64 14.39 -12.47
C TRP A 54 4.31 13.82 -11.21
N ILE A 55 4.35 12.49 -11.05
CA ILE A 55 5.08 11.81 -9.97
C ILE A 55 6.50 11.53 -10.47
N SER A 56 7.50 11.95 -9.70
CA SER A 56 8.90 11.70 -10.05
C SER A 56 9.24 10.21 -9.94
N GLU A 57 10.16 9.75 -10.78
CA GLU A 57 10.60 8.35 -10.81
C GLU A 57 11.14 7.88 -9.47
N THR A 58 11.90 8.72 -8.75
CA THR A 58 12.39 8.42 -7.40
C THR A 58 11.24 8.10 -6.44
N VAL A 59 10.17 8.88 -6.47
CA VAL A 59 9.00 8.65 -5.62
C VAL A 59 8.27 7.38 -6.03
N LYS A 60 8.16 7.09 -7.33
CA LYS A 60 7.57 5.83 -7.81
C LYS A 60 8.36 4.63 -7.28
N ILE A 61 9.69 4.67 -7.33
CA ILE A 61 10.56 3.61 -6.83
C ILE A 61 10.38 3.44 -5.31
N GLU A 62 10.39 4.53 -4.54
CA GLU A 62 10.17 4.48 -3.09
C GLU A 62 8.81 3.86 -2.74
N LEU A 63 7.76 4.26 -3.46
CA LEU A 63 6.44 3.68 -3.30
C LEU A 63 6.48 2.18 -3.60
N LEU A 64 6.97 1.77 -4.78
CA LEU A 64 6.99 0.35 -5.17
C LEU A 64 7.82 -0.51 -4.21
N ASN A 65 8.93 -0.01 -3.69
CA ASN A 65 9.72 -0.72 -2.68
C ASN A 65 8.93 -0.96 -1.40
N LYS A 66 8.22 0.07 -0.90
CA LYS A 66 7.33 -0.06 0.26
C LYS A 66 6.18 -1.04 0.01
N ALA A 67 5.62 -1.07 -1.20
CA ALA A 67 4.61 -2.04 -1.60
C ALA A 67 5.18 -3.47 -1.57
N THR A 68 6.40 -3.68 -2.05
CA THR A 68 7.11 -4.96 -1.97
C THR A 68 7.31 -5.39 -0.50
N GLU A 69 7.71 -4.47 0.37
CA GLU A 69 7.94 -4.77 1.79
C GLU A 69 6.66 -5.26 2.50
N ILE A 70 5.51 -4.62 2.26
CA ILE A 70 4.25 -5.04 2.88
C ILE A 70 3.72 -6.36 2.28
N ILE A 71 3.90 -6.59 0.98
CA ILE A 71 3.53 -7.85 0.32
C ILE A 71 4.39 -8.99 0.87
N ASN A 72 5.71 -8.80 0.91
CA ASN A 72 6.64 -9.78 1.47
C ASN A 72 6.33 -10.04 2.95
N PHE A 73 6.06 -8.97 3.72
CA PHE A 73 5.63 -9.12 5.10
C PHE A 73 4.38 -10.00 5.18
N TRP A 74 3.35 -9.73 4.38
CA TRP A 74 2.12 -10.53 4.34
C TRP A 74 2.36 -11.99 3.95
N GLN A 75 3.27 -12.25 3.00
CA GLN A 75 3.61 -13.59 2.53
C GLN A 75 4.46 -14.40 3.52
N GLU A 76 5.49 -13.80 4.14
CA GLU A 76 6.51 -14.52 4.91
C GLU A 76 5.98 -15.17 6.18
N LYS A 77 4.94 -14.62 6.83
CA LYS A 77 4.55 -15.06 8.17
C LYS A 77 3.27 -15.89 8.25
N GLY A 78 2.57 -16.12 7.13
CA GLY A 78 1.38 -16.97 7.09
C GLY A 78 0.30 -16.57 8.12
N LYS A 79 -0.70 -17.45 8.34
CA LYS A 79 -1.95 -17.23 9.12
C LYS A 79 -1.84 -16.65 10.55
N ASN A 80 -0.64 -16.38 11.07
CA ASN A 80 -0.39 -15.86 12.42
C ASN A 80 -0.05 -14.35 12.47
N GLN A 81 -0.19 -13.60 11.37
CA GLN A 81 0.03 -12.16 11.41
C GLN A 81 -1.13 -11.43 12.06
N SER A 82 -0.88 -10.86 13.23
CA SER A 82 -1.77 -9.85 13.80
C SER A 82 -1.62 -8.56 13.01
N PHE A 83 -2.76 -7.99 12.61
CA PHE A 83 -2.90 -6.62 12.12
C PHE A 83 -2.04 -5.62 12.91
N VAL A 84 -1.94 -5.84 14.22
CA VAL A 84 -1.10 -5.07 15.16
C VAL A 84 0.38 -5.06 14.77
N GLN A 85 0.98 -6.21 14.42
CA GLN A 85 2.40 -6.25 14.02
C GLN A 85 2.64 -5.50 12.70
N ALA A 86 1.68 -5.52 11.78
CA ALA A 86 1.76 -4.75 10.56
C ALA A 86 1.72 -3.25 10.86
N GLN A 87 0.84 -2.81 11.76
CA GLN A 87 0.77 -1.42 12.22
C GLN A 87 2.05 -0.97 12.94
N GLU A 88 2.63 -1.82 13.78
CA GLU A 88 3.89 -1.52 14.48
C GLU A 88 5.07 -1.40 13.51
N LYS A 89 5.11 -2.25 12.48
CA LYS A 89 6.19 -2.23 11.48
C LYS A 89 6.06 -1.05 10.50
N PHE A 90 4.83 -0.65 10.18
CA PHE A 90 4.53 0.40 9.20
C PHE A 90 3.64 1.49 9.80
N PRO A 91 4.13 2.27 10.79
CA PRO A 91 3.32 3.27 11.48
C PRO A 91 2.87 4.42 10.57
N GLU A 92 3.51 4.63 9.42
CA GLU A 92 3.11 5.64 8.44
C GLU A 92 1.93 5.22 7.54
N PHE A 93 1.51 3.95 7.58
CA PHE A 93 0.44 3.42 6.75
C PHE A 93 -0.90 3.50 7.48
N ILE A 94 -1.95 3.75 6.70
CA ILE A 94 -3.32 3.72 7.16
C ILE A 94 -3.84 2.30 6.96
N PHE A 95 -3.86 1.53 8.04
CA PHE A 95 -4.47 0.22 8.04
C PHE A 95 -5.98 0.31 8.26
N ALA A 96 -6.73 -0.40 7.44
CA ALA A 96 -8.17 -0.57 7.52
C ALA A 96 -8.50 -2.06 7.50
N GLY A 97 -9.60 -2.43 8.15
CA GLY A 97 -10.00 -3.83 8.27
C GLY A 97 -9.41 -4.49 9.52
N SER A 98 -10.27 -4.64 10.53
CA SER A 98 -10.15 -5.66 11.57
C SER A 98 -11.59 -5.99 11.96
N ASN A 99 -12.02 -7.23 11.77
CA ASN A 99 -13.21 -7.71 12.46
C ASN A 99 -12.90 -7.91 13.94
#